data_AF-A0A7S1EF08-F1
#
_entry.id   AF-A0A7S1EF08-F1
#
_cell.length_a   1.000
_cell.length_b   1.000
_cell.length_c   1.000
_cell.angle_alpha   90.00
_cell.angle_beta   90.00
_cell.angle_gamma   90.00
#
_symmetry.space_group_name_H-M   'P 1'
#
loop_
_entity.id
_entity.type
_entity.pdbx_description
1 polymer ?
#
loop_
_entity_poly.entity_id
_entity_poly.type
_entity_poly.pdbx_seq_one_letter_code
_entity_poly.pdbx_strand_id
1 'polypeptide(L)'
;RGEHGARLSEVGSLVLMILLNFTRGGIANPFQDIFSGFGEMSASSGGVIVAPDGGVAVGFDGMYASIASTLVDDRAVLFLYSLIYSNHKFLNYVLSKSEPDVLLVPLLRLLHTSQHWQPNHKYMLLIVLLILSHDALYCANINTLTVTNVQSWFRDRTLGSISLGSLLVVILIRTIHTNLRMQDAFLNSNCLAILMNLAPHLSNMHPYAASRLVSLFELLSRRLLALSPPDGVENGWEGAAA
;
A
#
# COMPACT_ATOMS: atom_id res chain seq x y z
N ARG A 1 -26.81 2.36 16.53
CA ARG A 1 -26.45 1.01 16.02
C ARG A 1 -25.04 0.96 15.39
N GLY A 2 -24.56 2.03 14.70
CA GLY A 2 -23.22 2.06 14.09
C GLY A 2 -22.02 2.12 15.06
N GLU A 3 -22.10 2.88 16.16
CA GLU A 3 -20.97 3.04 17.10
C GLU A 3 -20.58 1.75 17.84
N HIS A 4 -21.54 0.90 18.16
CA HIS A 4 -21.27 -0.37 18.84
C HIS A 4 -20.63 -1.39 17.88
N GLY A 5 -20.98 -1.34 16.59
CA GLY A 5 -20.35 -2.15 15.55
C GLY A 5 -18.91 -1.73 15.28
N ALA A 6 -18.64 -0.42 15.24
CA ALA A 6 -17.28 0.12 15.10
C ALA A 6 -16.38 -0.31 16.26
N ARG A 7 -16.84 -0.16 17.51
CA ARG A 7 -16.09 -0.61 18.71
C ARG A 7 -15.85 -2.11 18.73
N LEU A 8 -16.82 -2.91 18.27
CA LEU A 8 -16.66 -4.36 18.19
C LEU A 8 -15.63 -4.76 17.12
N SER A 9 -15.62 -4.07 15.98
CA SER A 9 -14.62 -4.25 14.93
C SER A 9 -13.22 -3.86 15.41
N GLU A 10 -13.10 -2.76 16.16
CA GLU A 10 -11.84 -2.32 16.75
C GLU A 10 -11.29 -3.33 17.76
N VAL A 11 -12.11 -3.77 18.72
CA VAL A 11 -11.69 -4.77 19.72
C VAL A 11 -11.38 -6.10 19.05
N GLY A 12 -12.18 -6.52 18.06
CA GLY A 12 -11.96 -7.74 17.29
C GLY A 12 -10.63 -7.72 16.52
N SER A 13 -10.32 -6.61 15.84
CA SER A 13 -9.05 -6.42 15.12
C SER A 13 -7.84 -6.50 16.06
N LEU A 14 -7.91 -5.86 17.23
CA LEU A 14 -6.83 -5.91 18.23
C LEU A 14 -6.63 -7.31 18.79
N VAL A 15 -7.71 -8.00 19.15
CA VAL A 15 -7.63 -9.38 19.65
C VAL A 15 -7.04 -10.28 18.58
N LEU A 16 -7.47 -10.14 17.33
CA LEU A 16 -6.93 -10.94 16.23
C LEU A 16 -5.46 -10.63 15.97
N MET A 17 -5.04 -9.36 16.01
CA MET A 17 -3.63 -8.99 15.92
C MET A 17 -2.79 -9.56 17.05
N ILE A 18 -3.29 -9.53 18.30
CA ILE A 18 -2.60 -10.12 19.45
C ILE A 18 -2.49 -11.63 19.26
N LEU A 19 -3.58 -12.30 18.87
CA LEU A 19 -3.59 -13.74 18.62
C LEU A 19 -2.67 -14.12 17.48
N LEU A 20 -2.60 -13.34 16.40
CA LEU A 20 -1.71 -13.59 15.26
C LEU A 20 -0.25 -13.32 15.60
N ASN A 21 0.07 -12.36 16.46
CA ASN A 21 1.46 -12.03 16.82
C ASN A 21 1.96 -12.76 18.06
N PHE A 22 1.10 -13.51 18.77
CA PHE A 22 1.51 -14.32 19.90
C PHE A 22 2.37 -15.50 19.43
N THR A 23 3.67 -15.39 19.67
CA THR A 23 4.62 -16.48 19.46
C THR A 23 5.13 -16.93 20.82
N ARG A 24 4.91 -18.22 21.15
CA ARG A 24 5.52 -18.85 22.31
C ARG A 24 6.66 -19.72 21.80
N GLY A 25 7.88 -19.47 22.30
CA GLY A 25 9.11 -20.08 21.79
C GLY A 25 8.96 -21.56 21.42
N GLY A 26 9.09 -21.86 20.13
CA GLY A 26 9.10 -23.21 19.56
C GLY A 26 7.76 -23.81 19.14
N ILE A 27 6.62 -23.15 19.40
CA ILE A 27 5.29 -23.66 19.00
C ILE A 27 4.73 -22.78 17.88
N ALA A 28 4.43 -23.39 16.73
CA ALA A 28 3.73 -22.73 15.62
C ALA A 28 2.38 -22.22 16.11
N ASN A 29 2.03 -20.99 15.75
CA ASN A 29 0.81 -20.36 16.23
C ASN A 29 -0.39 -20.92 15.45
N PRO A 30 -1.31 -21.67 16.08
CA PRO A 30 -2.43 -22.29 15.38
C PRO A 30 -3.36 -21.26 14.73
N PHE A 31 -3.39 -20.02 15.22
CA PHE A 31 -4.15 -18.94 14.59
C PHE A 31 -3.50 -18.48 13.29
N GLN A 32 -2.17 -18.49 13.17
CA GLN A 32 -1.48 -18.20 11.91
C GLN A 32 -1.72 -19.31 10.87
N ASP A 33 -1.77 -20.57 11.30
CA ASP A 33 -2.06 -21.71 10.43
C ASP A 33 -3.50 -21.65 9.89
N ILE A 34 -4.47 -21.34 10.75
CA ILE A 34 -5.87 -21.16 10.34
C ILE A 34 -6.01 -19.94 9.41
N PHE A 35 -5.33 -18.85 9.71
CA PHE A 35 -5.41 -17.59 8.96
C PHE A 35 -4.76 -17.67 7.58
N SER A 36 -3.62 -18.36 7.46
CA SER A 36 -3.01 -18.72 6.18
C SER A 36 -3.85 -19.75 5.41
N GLY A 37 -4.57 -20.60 6.15
CA GLY A 37 -5.50 -21.60 5.63
C GLY A 37 -6.84 -21.07 5.13
N PHE A 38 -7.19 -19.79 5.34
CA PHE A 38 -8.51 -19.29 4.90
C PHE A 38 -8.71 -19.54 3.41
N GLY A 39 -9.75 -20.31 3.10
CA GLY A 39 -10.18 -20.62 1.75
C GLY A 39 -11.39 -19.79 1.37
N GLU A 40 -11.55 -19.53 0.06
CA GLU A 40 -12.76 -18.91 -0.45
C GLU A 40 -13.94 -19.87 -0.26
N MET A 41 -15.01 -19.35 0.32
CA MET A 41 -16.24 -20.11 0.48
C MET A 41 -16.92 -20.33 -0.88
N SER A 42 -17.01 -21.59 -1.32
CA SER A 42 -17.85 -21.96 -2.46
C SER A 42 -19.29 -21.52 -2.21
N ALA A 43 -19.89 -20.84 -3.19
CA ALA A 43 -21.11 -20.03 -3.10
C ALA A 43 -22.41 -20.75 -2.63
N SER A 44 -22.37 -22.03 -2.25
CA SER A 44 -23.54 -22.85 -1.94
C SER A 44 -23.89 -22.94 -0.45
N SER A 45 -23.26 -22.20 0.43
CA SER A 45 -23.48 -22.35 1.87
C SER A 45 -23.23 -21.03 2.59
N GLY A 46 -24.24 -20.50 3.28
CA GLY A 46 -24.07 -19.32 4.12
C GLY A 46 -23.64 -19.76 5.52
N GLY A 47 -22.35 -19.64 5.86
CA GLY A 47 -21.82 -19.95 7.19
C GLY A 47 -20.30 -20.01 7.21
N VAL A 48 -19.66 -20.09 8.38
CA VAL A 48 -18.25 -20.50 8.43
C VAL A 48 -18.23 -22.02 8.26
N ILE A 49 -17.75 -22.51 7.12
CA ILE A 49 -17.52 -23.96 6.94
C ILE A 49 -16.11 -24.26 7.40
N VAL A 50 -15.99 -25.09 8.43
CA VAL A 50 -14.74 -25.80 8.71
C VAL A 50 -14.60 -26.85 7.61
N ALA A 51 -13.68 -26.62 6.70
CA ALA A 51 -13.31 -27.58 5.67
C ALA A 51 -12.80 -28.88 6.33
N PRO A 52 -12.94 -30.04 5.66
CA PRO A 52 -12.60 -31.35 6.25
C PRO A 52 -11.11 -31.51 6.61
N ASP A 53 -10.26 -30.59 6.17
CA ASP A 53 -8.84 -30.45 6.52
C ASP A 53 -8.58 -29.54 7.74
N GLY A 54 -9.63 -29.02 8.38
CA GLY A 54 -9.54 -28.06 9.48
C GLY A 54 -9.42 -26.60 9.05
N GLY A 55 -9.48 -26.31 7.74
CA GLY A 55 -9.45 -24.94 7.22
C GLY A 55 -10.76 -24.19 7.48
N VAL A 56 -10.69 -22.86 7.64
CA VAL A 56 -11.87 -22.01 7.80
C VAL A 56 -12.21 -21.37 6.45
N ALA A 57 -13.38 -21.67 5.90
CA ALA A 57 -13.86 -21.04 4.67
C ALA A 57 -14.52 -19.69 4.98
N VAL A 58 -14.04 -18.63 4.34
CA VAL A 58 -14.53 -17.26 4.51
C VAL A 58 -14.92 -16.69 3.15
N GLY A 59 -16.04 -15.98 3.09
CA GLY A 59 -16.39 -15.20 1.90
C GLY A 59 -15.41 -14.06 1.70
N PHE A 60 -14.47 -14.21 0.76
CA PHE A 60 -13.45 -13.20 0.49
C PHE A 60 -14.04 -11.86 0.03
N ASP A 61 -15.23 -11.89 -0.59
CA ASP A 61 -15.93 -10.68 -1.01
C ASP A 61 -16.36 -9.81 0.18
N GLY A 62 -17.02 -10.43 1.16
CA GLY A 62 -17.42 -9.77 2.40
C GLY A 62 -16.21 -9.31 3.21
N MET A 63 -15.13 -10.11 3.22
CA MET A 63 -13.89 -9.74 3.91
C MET A 63 -13.21 -8.53 3.23
N TYR A 64 -13.13 -8.52 1.90
CA TYR A 64 -12.59 -7.41 1.12
C TYR A 64 -13.37 -6.12 1.36
N ALA A 65 -14.69 -6.16 1.25
CA ALA A 65 -15.57 -5.01 1.49
C ALA A 65 -15.48 -4.52 2.95
N SER A 66 -15.47 -5.44 3.92
CA SER A 66 -15.34 -5.09 5.33
C SER A 66 -13.99 -4.40 5.60
N ILE A 67 -12.88 -4.96 5.12
CA ILE A 67 -11.56 -4.38 5.34
C ILE A 67 -11.48 -3.00 4.71
N ALA A 68 -11.89 -2.87 3.44
CA ALA A 68 -11.95 -1.59 2.74
C ALA A 68 -12.73 -0.52 3.51
N SER A 69 -13.88 -0.90 4.11
CA SER A 69 -14.69 0.02 4.92
C SER A 69 -14.04 0.42 6.25
N THR A 70 -13.18 -0.44 6.80
CA THR A 70 -12.45 -0.21 8.06
C THR A 70 -11.11 0.50 7.90
N LEU A 71 -10.62 0.72 6.67
CA LEU A 71 -9.37 1.45 6.38
C LEU A 71 -9.50 2.96 6.68
N VAL A 72 -9.69 3.28 7.95
CA VAL A 72 -9.78 4.63 8.50
C VAL A 72 -8.62 4.89 9.47
N ASP A 73 -8.02 3.84 10.02
CA ASP A 73 -6.96 3.93 11.03
C ASP A 73 -5.73 3.06 10.70
N ASP A 74 -4.66 3.27 11.47
CA ASP A 74 -3.38 2.55 11.33
C ASP A 74 -3.50 1.05 11.61
N ARG A 75 -4.48 0.65 12.44
CA ARG A 75 -4.67 -0.73 12.88
C ARG A 75 -5.30 -1.58 11.80
N ALA A 76 -6.26 -1.03 11.06
CA ALA A 76 -6.83 -1.69 9.89
C ALA A 76 -5.76 -1.94 8.81
N VAL A 77 -4.81 -1.01 8.64
CA VAL A 77 -3.68 -1.18 7.71
C VAL A 77 -2.76 -2.32 8.16
N LEU A 78 -2.44 -2.36 9.45
CA LEU A 78 -1.67 -3.47 10.05
C LEU A 78 -2.34 -4.82 9.82
N PHE A 79 -3.65 -4.89 10.06
CA PHE A 79 -4.43 -6.09 9.86
C PHE A 79 -4.43 -6.52 8.38
N LEU A 80 -4.66 -5.58 7.47
CA LEU A 80 -4.58 -5.82 6.03
C LEU A 80 -3.20 -6.34 5.62
N TYR A 81 -2.13 -5.72 6.13
CA TYR A 81 -0.76 -6.18 5.89
C TYR A 81 -0.58 -7.62 6.35
N SER A 82 -0.93 -7.95 7.59
CA SER A 82 -0.82 -9.32 8.11
C SER A 82 -1.63 -10.31 7.29
N LEU A 83 -2.84 -9.94 6.85
CA LEU A 83 -3.71 -10.80 6.06
C LEU A 83 -3.15 -11.09 4.68
N ILE A 84 -2.73 -10.06 3.96
CA ILE A 84 -2.15 -10.21 2.62
C ILE A 84 -0.82 -10.96 2.68
N TYR A 85 -0.01 -10.70 3.70
CA TYR A 85 1.29 -11.35 3.87
C TYR A 85 1.14 -12.84 4.22
N SER A 86 0.22 -13.18 5.13
CA SER A 86 0.05 -14.56 5.60
C SER A 86 -0.84 -15.42 4.71
N ASN A 87 -1.73 -14.81 3.90
CA ASN A 87 -2.67 -15.55 3.07
C ASN A 87 -2.56 -15.18 1.58
N HIS A 88 -1.80 -15.98 0.84
CA HIS A 88 -1.63 -15.81 -0.61
C HIS A 88 -2.94 -16.01 -1.39
N LYS A 89 -3.88 -16.83 -0.91
CA LYS A 89 -5.18 -17.02 -1.59
C LYS A 89 -5.97 -15.71 -1.56
N PHE A 90 -5.99 -15.03 -0.41
CA PHE A 90 -6.63 -13.74 -0.29
C PHE A 90 -5.88 -12.65 -1.05
N LEU A 91 -4.53 -12.64 -1.06
CA LEU A 91 -3.78 -11.71 -1.91
C LEU A 91 -4.16 -11.89 -3.39
N ASN A 92 -4.15 -13.12 -3.92
CA ASN A 92 -4.54 -13.39 -5.30
C ASN A 92 -5.98 -12.96 -5.60
N TYR A 93 -6.88 -13.14 -4.63
CA TYR A 93 -8.24 -12.61 -4.71
C TYR A 93 -8.27 -11.08 -4.80
N VAL A 94 -7.54 -10.38 -3.93
CA VAL A 94 -7.43 -8.91 -3.96
C VAL A 94 -6.87 -8.41 -5.28
N LEU A 95 -5.84 -9.07 -5.82
CA LEU A 95 -5.18 -8.69 -7.07
C LEU A 95 -6.07 -8.93 -8.30
N SER A 96 -6.94 -9.93 -8.27
CA SER A 96 -7.85 -10.27 -9.37
C SER A 96 -9.17 -9.49 -9.34
N LYS A 97 -9.41 -8.65 -8.34
CA LYS A 97 -10.64 -7.84 -8.25
C LYS A 97 -10.76 -6.82 -9.37
N SER A 98 -11.95 -6.75 -9.96
CA SER A 98 -12.28 -5.78 -11.02
C SER A 98 -12.42 -4.33 -10.50
N GLU A 99 -12.72 -4.17 -9.21
CA GLU A 99 -12.94 -2.87 -8.55
C GLU A 99 -11.81 -2.58 -7.53
N PRO A 100 -10.55 -2.38 -7.97
CA PRO A 100 -9.43 -2.14 -7.08
C PRO A 100 -9.53 -0.81 -6.31
N ASP A 101 -10.38 0.12 -6.76
CA ASP A 101 -10.63 1.41 -6.13
C ASP A 101 -11.25 1.28 -4.73
N VAL A 102 -12.07 0.24 -4.50
CA VAL A 102 -12.69 -0.02 -3.20
C VAL A 102 -11.65 -0.13 -2.08
N LEU A 103 -10.50 -0.78 -2.35
CA LEU A 103 -9.40 -0.91 -1.40
C LEU A 103 -8.33 0.18 -1.57
N LEU A 104 -7.94 0.49 -2.82
CA LEU A 104 -6.81 1.38 -3.08
C LEU A 104 -7.13 2.84 -2.76
N VAL A 105 -8.36 3.32 -2.98
CA VAL A 105 -8.72 4.71 -2.65
C VAL A 105 -8.60 5.00 -1.15
N PRO A 106 -9.12 4.16 -0.23
CA PRO A 106 -8.86 4.30 1.20
C PRO A 106 -7.37 4.32 1.55
N LEU A 107 -6.55 3.41 0.99
CA LEU A 107 -5.09 3.39 1.23
C LEU A 107 -4.41 4.69 0.79
N LEU A 108 -4.77 5.19 -0.39
CA LEU A 108 -4.25 6.46 -0.92
C LEU A 108 -4.68 7.65 -0.06
N ARG A 109 -5.91 7.63 0.45
CA ARG A 109 -6.42 8.65 1.36
C ARG A 109 -5.63 8.65 2.67
N LEU A 110 -5.41 7.49 3.28
CA LEU A 110 -4.61 7.37 4.51
C LEU A 110 -3.20 7.91 4.28
N LEU A 111 -2.53 7.47 3.21
CA LEU A 111 -1.19 7.96 2.86
C LEU A 111 -1.17 9.48 2.64
N HIS A 112 -2.18 10.03 1.95
CA HIS A 112 -2.31 11.47 1.73
C HIS A 112 -2.42 12.27 3.04
N THR A 113 -3.21 11.78 3.99
CA THR A 113 -3.42 12.43 5.30
C THR A 113 -2.35 12.10 6.33
N SER A 114 -1.48 11.14 6.04
CA SER A 114 -0.49 10.60 6.99
C SER A 114 0.67 11.53 7.33
N GLN A 115 0.65 12.82 6.93
CA GLN A 115 1.80 13.72 7.07
C GLN A 115 2.41 13.71 8.49
N HIS A 116 1.57 13.67 9.53
CA HIS A 116 1.97 13.66 10.94
C HIS A 116 2.03 12.27 11.59
N TRP A 117 1.78 11.20 10.82
CA TRP A 117 1.83 9.85 11.35
C TRP A 117 3.27 9.41 11.66
N GLN A 118 3.37 8.48 12.61
CA GLN A 118 4.63 7.83 12.95
C GLN A 118 5.22 7.13 11.71
N PRO A 119 6.56 7.14 11.51
CA PRO A 119 7.20 6.54 10.34
C PRO A 119 6.76 5.08 10.09
N ASN A 120 6.63 4.30 11.16
CA ASN A 120 6.20 2.89 11.10
C ASN A 120 4.86 2.72 10.36
N HIS A 121 3.89 3.60 10.59
CA HIS A 121 2.57 3.52 9.95
C HIS A 121 2.62 3.86 8.46
N LYS A 122 3.46 4.84 8.09
CA LYS A 122 3.72 5.17 6.68
C LYS A 122 4.39 4.01 5.95
N TYR A 123 5.34 3.33 6.60
CA TYR A 123 5.99 2.17 6.00
C TYR A 123 5.03 1.03 5.77
N MET A 124 4.12 0.75 6.70
CA MET A 124 3.14 -0.32 6.50
C MET A 124 2.20 -0.04 5.32
N LEU A 125 1.74 1.20 5.17
CA LEU A 125 0.99 1.63 3.98
C LEU A 125 1.82 1.41 2.70
N LEU A 126 3.08 1.82 2.70
CA LEU A 126 3.96 1.66 1.54
C LEU A 126 4.28 0.19 1.24
N ILE A 127 4.44 -0.65 2.25
CA ILE A 127 4.66 -2.10 2.07
C ILE A 127 3.42 -2.75 1.47
N VAL A 128 2.22 -2.42 1.96
CA VAL A 128 0.97 -2.90 1.35
C VAL A 128 0.88 -2.46 -0.11
N LEU A 129 1.13 -1.18 -0.41
CA LEU A 129 1.13 -0.67 -1.78
C LEU A 129 2.19 -1.36 -2.66
N LEU A 130 3.36 -1.68 -2.10
CA LEU A 130 4.44 -2.39 -2.79
C LEU A 130 4.07 -3.84 -3.11
N ILE A 131 3.44 -4.55 -2.17
CA ILE A 131 2.93 -5.90 -2.40
C ILE A 131 1.88 -5.89 -3.53
N LEU A 132 0.95 -4.94 -3.48
CA LEU A 132 -0.08 -4.81 -4.52
C LEU A 132 0.51 -4.43 -5.88
N SER A 133 1.44 -3.48 -5.91
CA SER A 133 2.06 -3.02 -7.16
C SER A 133 3.05 -4.03 -7.75
N HIS A 134 3.37 -5.13 -7.05
CA HIS A 134 4.22 -6.17 -7.63
C HIS A 134 3.53 -6.95 -8.76
N ASP A 135 2.19 -7.00 -8.78
CA ASP A 135 1.45 -7.71 -9.81
C ASP A 135 1.18 -6.82 -11.05
N ALA A 136 1.58 -7.32 -12.21
CA ALA A 136 1.48 -6.61 -13.48
C ALA A 136 0.02 -6.42 -13.94
N LEU A 137 -0.86 -7.39 -13.70
CA LEU A 137 -2.26 -7.31 -14.09
C LEU A 137 -3.00 -6.30 -13.23
N TYR A 138 -2.72 -6.28 -11.92
CA TYR A 138 -3.22 -5.27 -11.00
C TYR A 138 -2.75 -3.86 -11.42
N CYS A 139 -1.47 -3.69 -11.75
CA CYS A 139 -0.93 -2.42 -12.24
C CYS A 139 -1.59 -1.95 -13.54
N ALA A 140 -1.89 -2.86 -14.46
CA ALA A 140 -2.64 -2.54 -15.67
C ALA A 140 -4.08 -2.13 -15.34
N ASN A 141 -4.76 -2.87 -14.46
CA ASN A 141 -6.16 -2.64 -14.09
C ASN A 141 -6.37 -1.26 -13.41
N ILE A 142 -5.50 -0.86 -12.50
CA ILE A 142 -5.62 0.46 -11.86
C ILE A 142 -5.41 1.62 -12.85
N ASN A 143 -4.72 1.41 -13.97
CA ASN A 143 -4.51 2.45 -14.97
C ASN A 143 -5.74 2.63 -15.90
N THR A 144 -6.55 1.59 -16.09
CA THR A 144 -7.79 1.66 -16.89
C THR A 144 -8.97 2.21 -16.08
N LEU A 145 -8.99 1.99 -14.76
CA LEU A 145 -10.07 2.46 -13.89
C LEU A 145 -9.98 3.98 -13.64
N THR A 146 -11.07 4.70 -13.91
CA THR A 146 -11.17 6.15 -13.67
C THR A 146 -12.02 6.45 -12.44
N VAL A 147 -11.54 7.37 -11.60
CA VAL A 147 -12.21 7.81 -10.38
C VAL A 147 -12.61 9.27 -10.53
N THR A 148 -13.87 9.57 -10.19
CA THR A 148 -14.47 10.92 -10.33
C THR A 148 -14.68 11.63 -8.98
N ASN A 149 -14.78 10.89 -7.88
CA ASN A 149 -15.15 11.44 -6.55
C ASN A 149 -13.96 11.73 -5.61
N VAL A 150 -12.77 12.00 -6.18
CA VAL A 150 -11.52 12.19 -5.42
C VAL A 150 -11.52 13.51 -4.62
N GLN A 151 -12.29 14.51 -5.06
CA GLN A 151 -12.32 15.86 -4.46
C GLN A 151 -12.80 15.91 -3.01
N SER A 152 -13.50 14.87 -2.54
CA SER A 152 -13.98 14.78 -1.16
C SER A 152 -12.84 14.81 -0.14
N TRP A 153 -11.64 14.33 -0.50
CA TRP A 153 -10.48 14.26 0.40
C TRP A 153 -9.18 14.81 -0.21
N PHE A 154 -9.06 14.91 -1.54
CA PHE A 154 -7.89 15.51 -2.19
C PHE A 154 -8.15 16.99 -2.51
N ARG A 155 -7.62 17.89 -1.67
CA ARG A 155 -7.87 19.36 -1.78
C ARG A 155 -6.76 20.13 -2.48
N ASP A 156 -5.65 19.48 -2.85
CA ASP A 156 -4.51 20.16 -3.47
C ASP A 156 -4.85 20.77 -4.83
N ARG A 157 -5.79 20.15 -5.57
CA ARG A 157 -6.25 20.60 -6.89
C ARG A 157 -7.60 20.00 -7.25
N THR A 158 -8.41 20.72 -8.01
CA THR A 158 -9.59 20.16 -8.68
C THR A 158 -9.14 19.18 -9.76
N LEU A 159 -9.11 17.90 -9.39
CA LEU A 159 -8.96 16.80 -10.34
C LEU A 159 -10.36 16.49 -10.87
N GLY A 160 -10.52 16.48 -12.20
CA GLY A 160 -11.73 15.97 -12.85
C GLY A 160 -11.74 14.44 -12.76
N SER A 161 -11.93 13.77 -13.89
CA SER A 161 -11.68 12.33 -14.01
C SER A 161 -10.17 12.04 -14.02
N ILE A 162 -9.70 11.20 -13.11
CA ILE A 162 -8.30 10.74 -13.06
C ILE A 162 -8.26 9.21 -13.00
N SER A 163 -7.30 8.57 -13.68
CA SER A 163 -7.10 7.12 -13.51
C SER A 163 -6.56 6.82 -12.12
N LEU A 164 -6.93 5.67 -11.55
CA LEU A 164 -6.49 5.27 -10.21
C LEU A 164 -4.95 5.14 -10.14
N GLY A 165 -4.32 4.65 -11.21
CA GLY A 165 -2.87 4.63 -11.38
C GLY A 165 -2.24 6.03 -11.39
N SER A 166 -2.84 6.99 -12.11
CA SER A 166 -2.37 8.40 -12.09
C SER A 166 -2.52 9.02 -10.70
N LEU A 167 -3.59 8.69 -9.96
CA LEU A 167 -3.79 9.16 -8.59
C LEU A 167 -2.72 8.58 -7.65
N LEU A 168 -2.43 7.29 -7.74
CA LEU A 168 -1.35 6.64 -6.98
C LEU A 168 0.00 7.34 -7.23
N VAL A 169 0.34 7.62 -8.49
CA VAL A 169 1.56 8.38 -8.85
C VAL A 169 1.59 9.75 -8.20
N VAL A 170 0.50 10.51 -8.25
CA VAL A 170 0.40 11.84 -7.61
C VAL A 170 0.65 11.77 -6.10
N ILE A 171 0.03 10.80 -5.43
CA ILE A 171 0.19 10.63 -3.98
C ILE A 171 1.62 10.22 -3.65
N LEU A 172 2.23 9.26 -4.37
CA LEU A 172 3.63 8.85 -4.15
C LEU A 172 4.61 10.01 -4.32
N ILE A 173 4.45 10.82 -5.38
CA ILE A 173 5.31 11.98 -5.61
C ILE A 173 5.14 13.01 -4.49
N ARG A 174 3.90 13.27 -4.04
CA ARG A 174 3.65 14.14 -2.88
C ARG A 174 4.35 13.60 -1.64
N THR A 175 4.24 12.30 -1.36
CA THR A 175 4.91 11.65 -0.21
C THR A 175 6.43 11.85 -0.28
N ILE A 176 7.05 11.58 -1.44
CA ILE A 176 8.48 11.85 -1.68
C ILE A 176 8.81 13.31 -1.38
N HIS A 177 8.09 14.27 -1.96
CA HIS A 177 8.35 15.70 -1.74
C HIS A 177 8.23 16.13 -0.28
N THR A 178 7.19 15.68 0.42
CA THR A 178 7.04 15.98 1.86
C THR A 178 8.19 15.40 2.68
N ASN A 179 8.69 14.25 2.27
CA ASN A 179 9.78 13.55 2.93
C ASN A 179 11.18 14.10 2.60
N LEU A 180 11.35 14.88 1.53
CA LEU A 180 12.62 15.54 1.21
C LEU A 180 13.13 16.46 2.34
N ARG A 181 12.25 16.90 3.24
CA ARG A 181 12.60 17.67 4.44
C ARG A 181 13.03 16.79 5.63
N MET A 182 12.49 15.57 5.71
CA MET A 182 12.72 14.64 6.81
C MET A 182 13.91 13.70 6.56
N GLN A 183 14.43 13.66 5.33
CA GLN A 183 15.60 12.89 4.90
C GLN A 183 15.50 11.37 5.14
N ASP A 184 14.29 10.82 5.17
CA ASP A 184 14.08 9.38 5.31
C ASP A 184 14.31 8.68 3.96
N ALA A 185 15.48 8.07 3.80
CA ALA A 185 15.84 7.35 2.59
C ALA A 185 14.94 6.12 2.36
N PHE A 186 14.50 5.43 3.41
CA PHE A 186 13.71 4.21 3.28
C PHE A 186 12.32 4.50 2.72
N LEU A 187 11.68 5.57 3.19
CA LEU A 187 10.38 6.02 2.64
C LEU A 187 10.47 6.31 1.14
N ASN A 188 11.50 7.06 0.73
CA ASN A 188 11.69 7.42 -0.68
C ASN A 188 11.98 6.19 -1.54
N SER A 189 12.82 5.25 -1.06
CA SER A 189 13.11 4.00 -1.77
C SER A 189 11.85 3.16 -1.99
N ASN A 190 10.98 3.04 -0.98
CA ASN A 190 9.70 2.33 -1.14
C ASN A 190 8.78 3.03 -2.14
N CYS A 191 8.67 4.37 -2.10
CA CYS A 191 7.86 5.11 -3.07
C CYS A 191 8.38 4.94 -4.50
N LEU A 192 9.70 4.99 -4.68
CA LEU A 192 10.35 4.76 -5.98
C LEU A 192 10.18 3.33 -6.47
N ALA A 193 10.26 2.33 -5.58
CA ALA A 193 10.01 0.94 -5.93
C ALA A 193 8.58 0.72 -6.45
N ILE A 194 7.59 1.34 -5.79
CA ILE A 194 6.20 1.32 -6.28
C ILE A 194 6.10 2.00 -7.65
N LEU A 195 6.71 3.18 -7.82
CA LEU A 195 6.73 3.88 -9.12
C LEU A 195 7.39 3.05 -10.23
N MET A 196 8.47 2.35 -9.90
CA MET A 196 9.17 1.46 -10.83
C MET A 196 8.29 0.29 -11.27
N ASN A 197 7.56 -0.33 -10.33
CA ASN A 197 6.64 -1.41 -10.70
C ASN A 197 5.48 -0.90 -11.57
N LEU A 198 5.01 0.33 -11.34
CA LEU A 198 3.95 0.93 -12.14
C LEU A 198 4.42 1.32 -13.54
N ALA A 199 5.68 1.75 -13.69
CA ALA A 199 6.19 2.41 -14.89
C ALA A 199 5.86 1.72 -16.23
N PRO A 200 5.99 0.38 -16.38
CA PRO A 200 5.66 -0.31 -17.63
C PRO A 200 4.17 -0.28 -18.00
N HIS A 201 3.30 -0.02 -17.03
CA HIS A 201 1.84 -0.09 -17.17
C HIS A 201 1.17 1.28 -17.25
N LEU A 202 1.92 2.36 -17.07
CA LEU A 202 1.41 3.73 -17.14
C LEU A 202 1.03 4.07 -18.59
N SER A 203 -0.27 4.17 -18.84
CA SER A 203 -0.84 4.60 -20.11
C SER A 203 -1.88 5.69 -19.88
N ASN A 204 -2.04 6.61 -20.83
CA ASN A 204 -3.00 7.73 -20.76
C ASN A 204 -2.96 8.49 -19.43
N MET A 205 -1.75 8.75 -18.92
CA MET A 205 -1.55 9.39 -17.64
C MET A 205 -2.20 10.79 -17.60
N HIS A 206 -2.86 11.09 -16.47
CA HIS A 206 -3.47 12.40 -16.28
C HIS A 206 -2.41 13.52 -16.35
N PRO A 207 -2.66 14.66 -17.05
CA PRO A 207 -1.66 15.71 -17.28
C PRO A 207 -1.02 16.25 -15.99
N TYR A 208 -1.80 16.32 -14.91
CA TYR A 208 -1.27 16.68 -13.60
C TYR A 208 -0.23 15.68 -13.07
N ALA A 209 -0.50 14.37 -13.16
CA ALA A 209 0.42 13.34 -12.71
C ALA A 209 1.73 13.38 -13.52
N ALA A 210 1.63 13.53 -14.84
CA ALA A 210 2.78 13.69 -15.72
C ALA A 210 3.61 14.92 -15.35
N SER A 211 2.97 16.07 -15.14
CA SER A 211 3.65 17.30 -14.69
C SER A 211 4.38 17.10 -13.36
N ARG A 212 3.77 16.40 -12.39
CA ARG A 212 4.41 16.09 -11.11
C ARG A 212 5.63 15.17 -11.26
N LEU A 213 5.59 14.19 -12.16
CA LEU A 213 6.74 13.33 -12.47
C LEU A 213 7.90 14.13 -13.05
N VAL A 214 7.63 14.99 -14.02
CA VAL A 214 8.65 15.87 -14.63
C VAL A 214 9.26 16.80 -13.57
N SER A 215 8.44 17.41 -12.70
CA SER A 215 8.94 18.25 -11.61
C SER A 215 9.81 17.48 -10.61
N LEU A 216 9.47 16.22 -10.31
CA LEU A 216 10.29 15.38 -9.44
C LEU A 216 11.62 15.06 -10.11
N PHE A 217 11.60 14.68 -11.39
CA PHE A 217 12.82 14.42 -12.17
C PHE A 217 13.75 15.63 -12.18
N GLU A 218 13.23 16.82 -12.52
CA GLU A 218 14.02 18.05 -12.53
C GLU A 218 14.69 18.34 -11.18
N LEU A 219 13.94 18.16 -10.08
CA LEU A 219 14.47 18.33 -8.72
C LEU A 219 15.61 17.35 -8.44
N LEU A 220 15.45 16.08 -8.80
CA LEU A 220 16.45 15.05 -8.58
C LEU A 220 17.69 15.28 -9.46
N SER A 221 17.52 15.64 -10.73
CA SER A 221 18.62 15.95 -11.64
C SER A 221 19.46 17.12 -11.13
N ARG A 222 18.82 18.21 -10.67
CA ARG A 222 19.54 19.35 -10.08
C ARG A 222 20.33 18.95 -8.83
N ARG A 223 19.77 18.09 -7.98
CA ARG A 223 20.47 17.59 -6.78
C ARG A 223 21.63 16.66 -7.14
N LEU A 224 21.45 15.78 -8.13
CA LEU A 224 22.51 14.89 -8.59
C LEU A 224 23.68 15.69 -9.16
N LEU A 225 23.40 16.67 -10.04
CA LEU A 225 24.43 17.55 -10.60
C LEU A 225 25.15 18.39 -9.54
N ALA A 226 24.45 18.80 -8.46
CA ALA A 226 25.09 19.51 -7.35
C ALA A 226 25.97 18.61 -6.47
N LEU A 227 25.75 17.30 -6.48
CA LEU A 227 26.55 16.31 -5.75
C LEU A 227 27.70 15.74 -6.60
N SER A 228 27.57 15.77 -7.93
CA SER A 228 28.68 15.51 -8.83
C SER A 228 29.74 16.60 -8.63
N PRO A 229 31.00 16.25 -8.31
CA PRO A 229 32.06 17.23 -8.25
C PRO A 229 32.15 17.95 -9.61
N PRO A 230 32.49 19.24 -9.66
CA PRO A 230 32.81 19.88 -10.93
C PRO A 230 33.94 19.08 -11.57
N ASP A 231 33.73 18.62 -12.81
CA ASP A 231 34.73 17.91 -13.60
C ASP A 231 36.06 18.69 -13.53
N GLY A 232 37.02 18.21 -12.73
CA GLY A 232 38.32 18.89 -12.57
C GLY A 232 39.04 18.83 -11.22
N VAL A 233 38.62 18.05 -10.23
CA VAL A 233 39.47 17.77 -9.06
C VAL A 233 39.65 16.26 -8.87
N GLU A 234 40.56 15.69 -9.66
CA GLU A 234 41.32 14.51 -9.23
C GLU A 234 42.07 14.91 -7.96
N ASN A 235 41.52 14.54 -6.80
CA ASN A 235 42.26 14.67 -5.55
C ASN A 235 43.45 13.72 -5.63
N GLY A 236 44.65 14.29 -5.79
CA GLY A 236 45.91 13.62 -5.52
C GLY A 236 45.92 13.13 -4.06
N TRP A 237 45.69 11.84 -3.90
CA TRP A 237 46.09 11.07 -2.72
C TRP A 237 47.20 10.12 -3.16
N GLU A 238 48.32 10.67 -3.60
CA GLU A 238 49.59 9.96 -3.55
C GLU A 238 50.13 10.04 -2.12
N GLY A 239 50.48 8.88 -1.55
CA GLY A 239 51.52 8.76 -0.52
C GLY A 239 51.06 8.82 0.94
N ALA A 240 50.63 7.68 1.49
CA ALA A 240 50.86 7.34 2.91
C ALA A 240 50.56 5.86 3.20
N ALA A 241 51.39 4.95 2.72
CA ALA A 241 51.76 3.71 3.45
C ALA A 241 52.91 3.04 2.68
N ALA A 242 54.12 3.27 3.19
CA ALA A 242 55.28 2.44 2.94
C ALA A 242 55.09 1.04 3.56
#